data_AF-A0A166D886-F1
#
_entry.id   AF-A0A166D886-F1
#
_cell.length_a   1.000
_cell.length_b   1.000
_cell.length_c   1.000
_cell.angle_alpha   90.00
_cell.angle_beta   90.00
_cell.angle_gamma   90.00
#
_symmetry.space_group_name_H-M   'P 1'
#
loop_
_entity.id
_entity.type
_entity.pdbx_description
1 polymer ?
#
loop_
_entity_poly.entity_id
_entity_poly.type
_entity_poly.pdbx_seq_one_letter_code
_entity_poly.pdbx_strand_id
1 'polypeptide(L)'
;FALRDAGVEVVPRLVITGDDVNIETHDNDNCHPDTLIQGIWRQMPMDLISTSPNRKSSTAPAHTLLSPEQRDAVTWQLFLTLDLTRVFPHAYVYRLNGAAWKVLFDVYFPPKDSKLLHASAQNWPSMTYLARWQDLMSRVTLADSNRIRREVKVLFDKIKWLPNAKADRVWQTKTVKTKNVKFYPQGQPPAAAPHIAVN
;
A
#
# COMPACT_ATOMS: atom_id res chain seq x y z
N PHE A 1 -1.68 -12.00 -13.55
CA PHE A 1 -1.23 -13.05 -12.62
C PHE A 1 -1.60 -14.38 -13.26
N ALA A 2 -0.84 -15.44 -13.01
CA ALA A 2 -1.11 -16.80 -13.48
C ALA A 2 -1.05 -17.79 -12.30
N LEU A 3 -1.69 -17.40 -11.19
CA LEU A 3 -1.61 -18.11 -9.91
C LEU A 3 -2.40 -19.42 -9.96
N ARG A 4 -3.57 -19.42 -10.61
CA ARG A 4 -4.35 -20.64 -10.80
C ARG A 4 -3.59 -21.69 -11.61
N ASP A 5 -2.97 -21.29 -12.70
CA ASP A 5 -2.15 -22.18 -13.55
C ASP A 5 -0.93 -22.71 -12.78
N ALA A 6 -0.43 -21.93 -11.82
CA ALA A 6 0.62 -22.34 -10.89
C ALA A 6 0.11 -23.21 -9.72
N GLY A 7 -1.17 -23.62 -9.71
CA GLY A 7 -1.76 -24.50 -8.70
C GLY A 7 -2.06 -23.84 -7.36
N VAL A 8 -2.19 -22.52 -7.31
CA VAL A 8 -2.59 -21.82 -6.07
C VAL A 8 -4.08 -22.06 -5.80
N GLU A 9 -4.39 -22.56 -4.62
CA GLU A 9 -5.76 -22.76 -4.15
C GLU A 9 -6.09 -21.79 -3.01
N VAL A 10 -7.29 -21.20 -3.07
CA VAL A 10 -7.81 -20.30 -2.04
C VAL A 10 -8.98 -20.99 -1.37
N VAL A 11 -8.87 -21.20 -0.06
CA VAL A 11 -9.94 -21.78 0.75
C VAL A 11 -11.10 -20.77 0.82
N PRO A 12 -12.37 -21.17 0.58
CA PRO A 12 -13.53 -20.30 0.76
C PRO A 12 -13.62 -19.74 2.19
N ARG A 13 -14.21 -18.56 2.35
CA ARG A 13 -14.57 -18.05 3.68
C ARG A 13 -15.59 -18.98 4.31
N LEU A 14 -15.39 -19.32 5.59
CA LEU A 14 -16.40 -20.04 6.36
C LEU A 14 -17.63 -19.14 6.52
N VAL A 15 -18.74 -19.52 5.88
CA VAL A 15 -20.04 -18.91 6.13
C VAL A 15 -20.60 -19.57 7.39
N ILE A 16 -20.91 -18.77 8.42
CA ILE A 16 -21.60 -19.28 9.61
C ILE A 16 -23.05 -19.58 9.19
N THR A 17 -23.37 -20.85 8.99
CA THR A 17 -24.74 -21.34 8.80
C THR A 17 -25.30 -21.74 10.16
N GLY A 18 -26.30 -21.02 10.65
CA GLY A 18 -27.12 -21.41 11.80
C GLY A 18 -28.60 -21.36 11.43
N ASP A 19 -29.42 -22.23 12.05
CA ASP A 19 -30.85 -22.40 11.72
C ASP A 19 -31.69 -21.10 11.83
N ASP A 20 -31.20 -20.09 12.56
CA ASP A 20 -31.87 -18.80 12.76
C ASP A 20 -31.42 -17.68 11.79
N VAL A 21 -30.54 -17.97 10.83
CA VAL A 21 -30.02 -16.95 9.90
C VAL A 21 -30.62 -17.14 8.51
N ASN A 22 -31.61 -16.31 8.17
CA ASN A 22 -32.13 -16.15 6.80
C ASN A 22 -31.06 -15.42 5.96
N ILE A 23 -30.03 -16.14 5.53
CA ILE A 23 -28.97 -15.61 4.68
C ILE A 23 -29.43 -15.69 3.22
N GLU A 24 -30.27 -14.76 2.80
CA GLU A 24 -30.32 -14.36 1.39
C GLU A 24 -29.07 -13.52 1.07
N THR A 25 -27.89 -14.13 1.13
CA THR A 25 -26.73 -13.59 0.43
C THR A 25 -26.06 -14.72 -0.33
N HIS A 26 -26.37 -14.78 -1.63
CA HIS A 26 -25.45 -15.33 -2.62
C HIS A 26 -24.20 -14.44 -2.68
N ASP A 27 -23.43 -14.41 -1.59
CA ASP A 27 -22.07 -13.88 -1.63
C ASP A 27 -21.24 -14.95 -2.32
N ASN A 28 -21.18 -14.84 -3.65
CA ASN A 28 -20.37 -15.66 -4.51
C ASN A 28 -18.89 -15.33 -4.18
N ASP A 29 -18.39 -15.88 -3.06
CA ASP A 29 -17.02 -15.70 -2.59
C ASP A 29 -16.06 -16.17 -3.68
N ASN A 30 -15.65 -15.21 -4.51
CA ASN A 30 -14.87 -15.47 -5.70
C ASN A 30 -13.47 -15.93 -5.28
N CYS A 31 -13.31 -17.24 -5.13
CA CYS A 31 -12.07 -17.87 -4.70
C CYS A 31 -11.01 -17.90 -5.82
N HIS A 32 -11.23 -17.23 -6.96
CA HIS A 32 -10.24 -17.22 -8.04
C HIS A 32 -9.01 -16.38 -7.64
N PRO A 33 -7.83 -16.99 -7.41
CA PRO A 33 -6.68 -16.30 -6.83
C PRO A 33 -6.23 -15.10 -7.67
N ASP A 34 -6.24 -15.24 -9.00
CA ASP A 34 -5.86 -14.17 -9.92
C ASP A 34 -6.79 -12.95 -9.84
N THR A 35 -8.10 -13.16 -9.67
CA THR A 35 -9.08 -12.09 -9.56
C THR A 35 -8.93 -11.36 -8.23
N LEU A 36 -8.73 -12.12 -7.14
CA LEU A 36 -8.51 -11.56 -5.81
C LEU A 36 -7.25 -10.69 -5.78
N ILE A 37 -6.11 -11.22 -6.25
CA ILE A 37 -4.86 -10.46 -6.23
C ILE A 37 -4.89 -9.26 -7.18
N GLN A 38 -5.57 -9.38 -8.33
CA GLN A 38 -5.74 -8.27 -9.26
C GLN A 38 -6.57 -7.14 -8.62
N GLY A 39 -7.63 -7.48 -7.88
CA GLY A 39 -8.41 -6.52 -7.12
C GLY A 39 -7.60 -5.83 -6.02
N ILE A 40 -6.81 -6.59 -5.26
CA ILE A 40 -5.89 -6.05 -4.24
C ILE A 40 -4.88 -5.08 -4.88
N TRP A 41 -4.23 -5.52 -5.96
CA TRP A 41 -3.20 -4.73 -6.65
C TRP A 41 -3.75 -3.44 -7.24
N ARG A 42 -4.98 -3.46 -7.79
CA ARG A 42 -5.63 -2.26 -8.33
C ARG A 42 -6.09 -1.28 -7.25
N GLN A 43 -6.44 -1.77 -6.06
CA GLN A 43 -6.92 -0.93 -4.95
C GLN A 43 -5.79 -0.12 -4.29
N MET A 44 -4.60 -0.72 -4.15
CA MET A 44 -3.47 -0.13 -3.44
C MET A 44 -3.13 1.34 -3.82
N PRO A 45 -3.00 1.72 -5.11
CA PRO A 45 -2.62 3.09 -5.45
C PRO A 45 -3.66 4.14 -5.00
N MET A 46 -4.95 3.80 -5.04
CA MET A 46 -6.02 4.67 -4.52
C MET A 46 -5.93 4.82 -3.00
N ASP A 47 -5.77 3.71 -2.27
CA ASP A 47 -5.64 3.72 -0.80
C ASP A 47 -4.42 4.50 -0.32
N LEU A 48 -3.29 4.42 -1.04
CA LEU A 48 -2.09 5.18 -0.74
C LEU A 48 -2.38 6.68 -0.76
N ILE A 49 -2.99 7.18 -1.84
CA ILE A 49 -3.23 8.61 -2.01
C ILE A 49 -4.39 9.11 -1.15
N SER A 50 -5.47 8.33 -1.00
CA SER A 50 -6.62 8.72 -0.16
C SER A 50 -6.23 8.91 1.30
N THR A 51 -5.25 8.14 1.79
CA THR A 51 -4.71 8.26 3.15
C THR A 51 -3.57 9.27 3.28
N SER A 52 -3.23 10.01 2.21
CA SER A 52 -2.16 10.99 2.24
C SER A 52 -2.43 12.12 3.25
N PRO A 53 -1.39 12.62 3.94
CA PRO A 53 -1.57 13.52 5.06
C PRO A 53 -2.00 14.91 4.59
N ASN A 54 -3.01 15.48 5.24
CA ASN A 54 -3.30 16.91 5.16
C ASN A 54 -2.42 17.68 6.15
N ARG A 55 -2.14 18.96 5.87
CA ARG A 55 -1.48 19.83 6.86
C ARG A 55 -2.45 20.11 8.00
N LYS A 56 -1.94 20.20 9.23
CA LYS A 56 -2.75 20.33 10.47
C LYS A 56 -3.59 21.61 10.55
N SER A 57 -3.26 22.64 9.76
CA SER A 57 -4.03 23.89 9.73
C SER A 57 -4.99 23.86 8.55
N SER A 58 -6.24 24.28 8.76
CA SER A 58 -7.22 24.51 7.69
C SER A 58 -6.75 25.56 6.67
N THR A 59 -5.83 26.45 7.07
CA THR A 59 -5.25 27.49 6.22
C THR A 59 -3.98 27.06 5.49
N ALA A 60 -3.39 25.91 5.85
CA ALA A 60 -2.17 25.43 5.21
C ALA A 60 -2.52 24.54 4.01
N PRO A 61 -1.89 24.72 2.83
CA PRO A 61 -2.18 23.90 1.66
C PRO A 61 -1.85 22.43 1.94
N ALA A 62 -2.61 21.50 1.35
CA ALA A 62 -2.41 20.07 1.54
C ALA A 62 -0.97 19.64 1.21
N HIS A 63 -0.49 18.55 1.82
CA HIS A 63 0.82 18.03 1.42
C HIS A 63 0.81 17.46 0.00
N THR A 64 -0.35 17.09 -0.53
CA THR A 64 -0.52 16.66 -1.92
C THR A 64 -1.11 17.78 -2.77
N LEU A 65 -0.64 17.89 -4.01
CA LEU A 65 -1.13 18.81 -5.03
C LEU A 65 -2.30 18.24 -5.83
N LEU A 66 -2.64 16.97 -5.62
CA LEU A 66 -3.71 16.31 -6.36
C LEU A 66 -5.09 16.84 -5.95
N SER A 67 -5.88 17.23 -6.94
CA SER A 67 -7.31 17.58 -6.77
C SER A 67 -8.13 16.35 -6.34
N PRO A 68 -9.33 16.53 -5.76
CA PRO A 68 -10.21 15.41 -5.43
C PRO A 68 -10.42 14.44 -6.60
N GLU A 69 -10.68 14.96 -7.80
CA GLU A 69 -10.90 14.17 -9.01
C GLU A 69 -9.64 13.39 -9.41
N GLN A 70 -8.47 14.02 -9.27
CA GLN A 70 -7.19 13.36 -9.52
C GLN A 70 -6.90 12.26 -8.50
N ARG A 71 -7.36 12.41 -7.25
CA ARG A 71 -7.23 11.38 -6.19
C ARG A 71 -8.13 10.18 -6.46
N ASP A 72 -9.34 10.42 -6.96
CA ASP A 72 -10.29 9.36 -7.30
C ASP A 72 -9.88 8.58 -8.56
N ALA A 73 -9.13 9.21 -9.46
CA ALA A 73 -8.61 8.60 -10.68
C ALA A 73 -7.18 8.02 -10.54
N VAL A 74 -6.65 7.89 -9.33
CA VAL A 74 -5.26 7.44 -9.12
C VAL A 74 -5.07 6.00 -9.62
N THR A 75 -4.01 5.81 -10.39
CA THR A 75 -3.54 4.49 -10.85
C THR A 75 -2.05 4.33 -10.58
N TRP A 76 -1.52 3.13 -10.87
CA TRP A 76 -0.09 2.86 -10.79
C TRP A 76 0.78 3.80 -11.62
N GLN A 77 0.25 4.42 -12.68
CA GLN A 77 1.00 5.36 -13.52
C GLN A 77 1.63 6.51 -12.73
N LEU A 78 0.95 6.97 -11.67
CA LEU A 78 1.45 8.00 -10.78
C LEU A 78 2.78 7.59 -10.10
N PHE A 79 2.87 6.32 -9.68
CA PHE A 79 3.99 5.76 -8.94
C PHE A 79 5.13 5.26 -9.85
N LEU A 80 4.89 5.22 -11.17
CA LEU A 80 5.89 4.86 -12.18
C LEU A 80 6.67 6.08 -12.70
N THR A 81 6.29 7.30 -12.29
CA THR A 81 6.93 8.55 -12.72
C THR A 81 7.72 9.16 -11.55
N LEU A 82 8.97 9.58 -11.77
CA LEU A 82 9.82 10.19 -10.73
C LEU A 82 9.62 11.70 -10.56
N ASP A 83 8.76 12.32 -11.36
CA ASP A 83 8.37 13.72 -11.21
C ASP A 83 7.39 13.88 -10.03
N LEU A 84 7.95 13.94 -8.82
CA LEU A 84 7.19 14.15 -7.58
C LEU A 84 6.65 15.58 -7.45
N THR A 85 7.12 16.53 -8.26
CA THR A 85 6.73 17.96 -8.14
C THR A 85 5.27 18.19 -8.50
N ARG A 86 4.66 17.26 -9.25
CA ARG A 86 3.23 17.24 -9.57
C ARG A 86 2.36 16.63 -8.47
N VAL A 87 3.00 15.98 -7.50
CA VAL A 87 2.31 15.25 -6.43
C VAL A 87 2.46 15.96 -5.10
N PHE A 88 3.66 16.46 -4.79
CA PHE A 88 3.94 17.13 -3.52
C PHE A 88 4.65 18.47 -3.77
N PRO A 89 4.29 19.54 -3.04
CA PRO A 89 5.06 20.78 -3.08
C PRO A 89 6.43 20.62 -2.41
N HIS A 90 6.53 19.71 -1.45
CA HIS A 90 7.74 19.38 -0.70
C HIS A 90 7.80 17.89 -0.40
N ALA A 91 8.99 17.30 -0.45
CA ALA A 91 9.19 15.91 -0.06
C ALA A 91 10.60 15.65 0.48
N TYR A 92 10.70 14.75 1.45
CA TYR A 92 11.97 14.12 1.83
C TYR A 92 12.14 12.86 1.00
N VAL A 93 13.17 12.80 0.17
CA VAL A 93 13.42 11.68 -0.74
C VAL A 93 14.57 10.82 -0.23
N TYR A 94 14.26 9.54 -0.04
CA TYR A 94 15.15 8.48 0.38
C TYR A 94 15.39 7.55 -0.80
N ARG A 95 16.62 7.52 -1.33
CA ARG A 95 17.01 6.51 -2.32
C ARG A 95 17.32 5.21 -1.58
N LEU A 96 16.50 4.19 -1.76
CA LEU A 96 16.69 2.90 -1.12
C LEU A 96 17.57 2.01 -1.99
N ASN A 97 18.33 1.12 -1.35
CA ASN A 97 18.98 0.01 -2.05
C ASN A 97 18.01 -1.18 -2.10
N GLY A 98 18.35 -2.23 -2.87
CA GLY A 98 17.48 -3.40 -3.03
C GLY A 98 17.08 -4.08 -1.72
N ALA A 99 17.97 -4.10 -0.72
CA ALA A 99 17.66 -4.66 0.60
C ALA A 99 16.62 -3.82 1.35
N ALA A 100 16.79 -2.50 1.38
CA ALA A 100 15.84 -1.59 2.01
C ALA A 100 14.51 -1.54 1.25
N TRP A 101 14.52 -1.62 -0.08
CA TRP A 101 13.31 -1.73 -0.89
C TRP A 101 12.55 -3.03 -0.63
N LYS A 102 13.27 -4.15 -0.40
CA LYS A 102 12.67 -5.41 0.05
C LYS A 102 12.03 -5.27 1.43
N VAL A 103 12.67 -4.59 2.38
CA VAL A 103 12.07 -4.33 3.69
C VAL A 103 10.79 -3.51 3.53
N LEU A 104 10.79 -2.49 2.66
CA LEU A 104 9.58 -1.72 2.35
C LEU A 104 8.48 -2.58 1.73
N PHE A 105 8.84 -3.49 0.83
CA PHE A 105 7.89 -4.47 0.28
C PHE A 105 7.27 -5.33 1.38
N ASP A 106 8.07 -5.83 2.33
CA ASP A 106 7.56 -6.64 3.45
C ASP A 106 6.63 -5.84 4.38
N VAL A 107 6.72 -4.50 4.40
CA VAL A 107 5.77 -3.63 5.11
C VAL A 107 4.44 -3.52 4.35
N TYR A 108 4.48 -3.25 3.04
CA TYR A 108 3.27 -3.08 2.22
C TYR A 108 2.51 -4.38 1.97
N PHE A 109 3.26 -5.46 1.79
CA PHE A 109 2.77 -6.81 1.64
C PHE A 109 3.44 -7.59 2.76
N PRO A 110 2.81 -7.77 3.93
CA PRO A 110 3.34 -8.60 5.01
C PRO A 110 3.34 -10.09 4.63
N PRO A 111 4.39 -10.85 4.97
CA PRO A 111 4.36 -12.32 4.88
C PRO A 111 3.17 -12.92 5.61
N LYS A 112 2.73 -14.12 5.19
CA LYS A 112 1.75 -14.89 5.96
C LYS A 112 2.23 -15.04 7.41
N ASP A 113 1.30 -14.99 8.36
CA ASP A 113 1.54 -15.10 9.81
C ASP A 113 2.42 -13.98 10.41
N SER A 114 2.63 -12.90 9.67
CA SER A 114 3.19 -11.68 10.25
C SER A 114 2.28 -11.16 11.35
N LYS A 115 2.89 -10.56 12.38
CA LYS A 115 2.14 -9.88 13.45
C LYS A 115 1.15 -8.90 12.81
N LEU A 116 -0.09 -8.94 13.28
CA LEU A 116 -1.10 -7.96 12.89
C LEU A 116 -0.57 -6.56 13.17
N LEU A 117 -0.91 -5.62 12.29
CA LEU A 117 -0.59 -4.23 12.52
C LEU A 117 -1.25 -3.77 13.81
N HIS A 118 -0.52 -2.97 14.58
CA HIS A 118 -1.02 -2.45 15.83
C HIS A 118 -2.28 -1.62 15.58
N ALA A 119 -3.29 -1.70 16.46
CA ALA A 119 -4.55 -0.98 16.28
C ALA A 119 -4.39 0.54 16.17
N SER A 120 -3.32 1.10 16.75
CA SER A 120 -2.99 2.53 16.64
C SER A 120 -2.10 2.88 15.44
N ALA A 121 -1.82 1.93 14.55
CA ALA A 121 -1.03 2.20 13.36
C ALA A 121 -1.77 3.18 12.45
N GLN A 122 -1.08 4.24 12.02
CA GLN A 122 -1.69 5.31 11.25
C GLN A 122 -1.84 4.88 9.78
N ASN A 123 -2.97 5.24 9.18
CA ASN A 123 -3.34 4.97 7.78
C ASN A 123 -3.64 3.49 7.45
N TRP A 124 -2.88 2.54 7.98
CA TRP A 124 -3.00 1.14 7.58
C TRP A 124 -4.39 0.52 7.81
N PRO A 125 -5.06 0.71 8.96
CA PRO A 125 -6.37 0.08 9.20
C PRO A 125 -7.47 0.56 8.23
N SER A 126 -7.31 1.74 7.62
CA SER A 126 -8.26 2.28 6.64
C SER A 126 -7.97 1.85 5.20
N MET A 127 -6.91 1.06 4.95
CA MET A 127 -6.54 0.61 3.60
C MET A 127 -7.25 -0.69 3.24
N THR A 128 -8.20 -0.60 2.32
CA THR A 128 -8.99 -1.72 1.80
C THR A 128 -8.10 -2.81 1.18
N TYR A 129 -7.05 -2.42 0.44
CA TYR A 129 -6.15 -3.37 -0.19
C TYR A 129 -5.46 -4.27 0.86
N LEU A 130 -5.10 -3.69 2.01
CA LEU A 130 -4.37 -4.42 3.05
C LEU A 130 -5.29 -5.40 3.78
N ALA A 131 -6.53 -4.99 4.08
CA ALA A 131 -7.54 -5.89 4.65
C ALA A 131 -7.79 -7.09 3.71
N ARG A 132 -7.95 -6.83 2.40
CA ARG A 132 -8.11 -7.89 1.38
C ARG A 132 -6.85 -8.76 1.24
N TRP A 133 -5.66 -8.18 1.34
CA TRP A 133 -4.41 -8.93 1.35
C TRP A 133 -4.33 -9.87 2.55
N GLN A 134 -4.65 -9.40 3.76
CA GLN A 134 -4.65 -10.21 4.98
C GLN A 134 -5.67 -11.35 4.91
N ASP A 135 -6.87 -11.08 4.38
CA ASP A 135 -7.88 -12.12 4.12
C ASP A 135 -7.38 -13.16 3.11
N LEU A 136 -6.78 -12.74 1.99
CA LEU A 136 -6.20 -13.69 1.03
C LEU A 136 -5.07 -14.52 1.67
N MET A 137 -4.17 -13.89 2.43
CA MET A 137 -3.05 -14.59 3.09
C MET A 137 -3.53 -15.56 4.17
N SER A 138 -4.66 -15.34 4.83
CA SER A 138 -5.20 -16.28 5.81
C SER A 138 -5.78 -17.53 5.15
N ARG A 139 -6.25 -17.43 3.91
CA ARG A 139 -6.97 -18.45 3.14
C ARG A 139 -6.10 -19.33 2.22
N VAL A 140 -4.79 -19.13 2.21
CA VAL A 140 -3.84 -19.91 1.38
C VAL A 140 -2.78 -20.58 2.24
N THR A 141 -2.13 -21.62 1.72
CA THR A 141 -1.01 -22.27 2.39
C THR A 141 0.21 -21.33 2.50
N LEU A 142 1.18 -21.64 3.36
CA LEU A 142 2.43 -20.87 3.42
C LEU A 142 3.18 -20.90 2.06
N ALA A 143 3.19 -22.06 1.39
CA ALA A 143 3.83 -22.22 0.09
C ALA A 143 3.18 -21.31 -0.97
N ASP A 144 1.85 -21.29 -1.02
CA ASP A 144 1.10 -20.46 -1.96
C ASP A 144 1.22 -18.97 -1.63
N SER A 145 1.21 -18.61 -0.34
CA SER A 145 1.45 -17.22 0.07
C SER A 145 2.80 -16.72 -0.46
N ASN A 146 3.85 -17.54 -0.40
CA ASN A 146 5.16 -17.20 -0.92
C ASN A 146 5.19 -17.07 -2.45
N ARG A 147 4.39 -17.89 -3.17
CA ARG A 147 4.22 -17.76 -4.62
C ARG A 147 3.52 -16.45 -4.98
N ILE A 148 2.39 -16.16 -4.35
CA ILE A 148 1.63 -14.91 -4.56
C ILE A 148 2.53 -13.70 -4.30
N ARG A 149 3.25 -13.67 -3.17
CA ARG A 149 4.19 -12.60 -2.83
C ARG A 149 5.25 -12.39 -3.90
N ARG A 150 5.80 -13.47 -4.47
CA ARG A 150 6.81 -13.40 -5.52
C ARG A 150 6.27 -12.70 -6.77
N GLU A 151 5.06 -13.08 -7.20
CA GLU A 151 4.39 -12.45 -8.35
C GLU A 151 4.11 -10.96 -8.10
N VAL A 152 3.64 -10.60 -6.91
CA VAL A 152 3.44 -9.20 -6.52
C VAL A 152 4.77 -8.45 -6.49
N LYS A 153 5.84 -9.06 -5.98
CA LYS A 153 7.17 -8.45 -5.90
C LYS A 153 7.71 -8.04 -7.26
N VAL A 154 7.47 -8.86 -8.30
CA VAL A 154 7.85 -8.53 -9.69
C VAL A 154 7.20 -7.22 -10.16
N LEU A 155 5.94 -6.97 -9.78
CA LEU A 155 5.26 -5.71 -10.11
C LEU A 155 5.71 -4.57 -9.20
N PHE A 156 5.90 -4.86 -7.91
CA PHE A 156 6.36 -3.89 -6.92
C PHE A 156 7.72 -3.30 -7.27
N ASP A 157 8.64 -4.11 -7.81
CA ASP A 157 9.97 -3.65 -8.21
C ASP A 157 9.98 -2.74 -9.45
N LYS A 158 8.86 -2.64 -10.17
CA LYS A 158 8.71 -1.67 -11.26
C LYS A 158 8.35 -0.28 -10.75
N ILE A 159 7.80 -0.18 -9.53
CA ILE A 159 7.41 1.08 -8.91
C ILE A 159 8.67 1.93 -8.67
N LYS A 160 8.56 3.23 -8.98
CA LYS A 160 9.67 4.17 -8.85
C LYS A 160 9.70 4.85 -7.50
N TRP A 161 8.53 5.08 -6.91
CA TRP A 161 8.45 5.68 -5.58
C TRP A 161 7.21 5.22 -4.82
N LEU A 162 7.31 5.24 -3.49
CA LEU A 162 6.23 5.00 -2.54
C LEU A 162 6.44 5.88 -1.31
N PRO A 163 5.41 6.07 -0.46
CA PRO A 163 5.65 6.53 0.90
C PRO A 163 6.71 5.66 1.58
N ASN A 164 7.65 6.27 2.29
CA ASN A 164 8.66 5.56 3.07
C ASN A 164 7.99 5.01 4.35
N ALA A 165 7.15 4.01 4.17
CA ALA A 165 6.26 3.49 5.19
C ALA A 165 7.00 2.68 6.24
N LYS A 166 6.41 2.63 7.44
CA LYS A 166 6.82 1.80 8.57
C LYS A 166 5.62 1.03 9.09
N ALA A 167 5.86 0.01 9.91
CA ALA A 167 4.80 -0.78 10.52
C ALA A 167 3.78 0.07 11.31
N ASP A 168 4.19 1.20 11.89
CA ASP A 168 3.32 2.09 12.66
C ASP A 168 2.59 3.17 11.82
N ARG A 169 3.04 3.44 10.59
CA ARG A 169 2.44 4.49 9.72
C ARG A 169 2.85 4.36 8.25
N VAL A 170 1.92 4.66 7.35
CA VAL A 170 2.23 4.78 5.91
C VAL A 170 2.97 6.09 5.64
N TRP A 171 2.41 7.20 6.11
CA TRP A 171 2.89 8.54 5.78
C TRP A 171 3.67 9.17 6.94
N GLN A 172 4.96 9.42 6.72
CA GLN A 172 5.80 10.21 7.62
C GLN A 172 5.91 11.65 7.11
N THR A 173 5.68 12.64 7.98
CA THR A 173 5.75 14.06 7.60
C THR A 173 6.72 14.89 8.43
N LYS A 174 7.44 14.27 9.39
CA LYS A 174 8.33 15.01 10.30
C LYS A 174 9.53 15.59 9.55
N THR A 175 9.97 16.77 9.97
CA THR A 175 11.24 17.36 9.50
C THR A 175 12.41 16.45 9.85
N VAL A 176 13.39 16.32 8.95
CA VAL A 176 14.54 15.43 9.11
C VAL A 176 15.83 16.25 8.99
N LYS A 177 16.85 15.91 9.80
CA LYS A 177 18.16 16.59 9.83
C LYS A 177 19.33 15.72 9.34
N THR A 178 19.08 14.53 8.82
CA THR A 178 20.12 13.57 8.41
C THR A 178 20.67 13.87 7.01
N LYS A 179 21.95 13.52 6.78
CA LYS A 179 22.63 13.75 5.48
C LYS A 179 22.20 12.79 4.36
N ASN A 180 21.58 11.66 4.70
CA ASN A 180 21.21 10.61 3.74
C ASN A 180 19.83 10.82 3.09
N VAL A 181 19.19 11.96 3.34
CA VAL A 181 17.89 12.33 2.78
C VAL A 181 18.02 13.65 2.04
N LYS A 182 17.35 13.78 0.91
CA LYS A 182 17.29 15.04 0.16
C LYS A 182 15.91 15.67 0.35
N PHE A 183 15.89 16.94 0.72
CA PHE A 183 14.66 17.74 0.75
C PHE A 183 14.46 18.40 -0.62
N TYR A 184 13.27 18.26 -1.18
CA TYR A 184 12.90 18.86 -2.46
C TYR A 184 11.71 19.83 -2.28
N PRO A 185 11.65 20.90 -3.09
CA PRO A 185 12.68 21.34 -4.04
C PRO A 185 13.97 21.79 -3.32
N GLN A 186 15.11 21.64 -4.00
CA GLN A 186 16.42 21.98 -3.42
C GLN A 186 16.55 23.48 -3.17
N GLY A 187 17.35 23.86 -2.17
CA GLY A 187 17.58 25.26 -1.81
C GLY A 187 16.51 25.89 -0.91
N GLN A 188 15.40 25.20 -0.65
CA GLN A 188 14.40 25.65 0.32
C GLN A 188 14.72 25.17 1.74
N PRO A 189 14.32 25.94 2.78
CA PRO A 189 14.48 25.52 4.16
C PRO A 189 13.67 24.23 4.44
N PRO A 190 14.23 23.24 5.16
CA PRO A 190 13.50 22.02 5.50
C PRO A 190 12.21 22.32 6.28
N ALA A 191 11.10 21.76 5.81
CA ALA A 191 9.80 21.85 6.45
C ALA A 191 9.23 20.45 6.72
N ALA A 192 8.11 20.38 7.43
CA ALA A 192 7.35 19.14 7.53
C ALA A 192 6.83 18.76 6.13
N ALA A 193 7.15 17.55 5.68
CA ALA A 193 6.84 17.08 4.33
C ALA A 193 6.83 15.54 4.26
N PRO A 194 6.05 14.93 3.35
CA PRO A 194 6.05 13.48 3.16
C PRO A 194 7.44 12.89 2.95
N HIS A 195 7.70 11.73 3.55
CA HIS A 195 8.89 10.93 3.31
C HIS A 195 8.59 9.93 2.21
N ILE A 196 9.38 10.00 1.15
CA ILE A 196 9.22 9.22 -0.08
C ILE A 196 10.43 8.32 -0.24
N ALA A 197 10.18 7.03 -0.38
CA ALA A 197 11.17 6.04 -0.79
C ALA A 197 11.20 5.98 -2.31
N VAL A 198 12.41 5.98 -2.88
CA VAL A 198 12.66 5.84 -4.32
C VAL A 198 13.51 4.58 -4.53
N ASN A 199 13.10 3.77 -5.50
CA ASN A 199 13.78 2.55 -5.96
C ASN A 199 14.91 2.88 -6.94
#